data_AF-A0A354T5Y8-F1
#
_entry.id   AF-A0A354T5Y8-F1
#
_cell.length_a   1.000
_cell.length_b   1.000
_cell.length_c   1.000
_cell.angle_alpha   90.00
_cell.angle_beta   90.00
_cell.angle_gamma   90.00
#
_symmetry.space_group_name_H-M   'P 1'
#
loop_
_entity.id
_entity.type
_entity.pdbx_description
1 polymer ?
#
loop_
_entity_poly.entity_id
_entity_poly.type
_entity_poly.pdbx_seq_one_letter_code
_entity_poly.pdbx_strand_id
1 'polypeptide(L)'
;MIRSLRTWSLGGRHCTKMPGLLPFPPHTWLEAIQAIFLLSAGHALMDYPLQGEFLSTCKNRHLLAARNDPTRPVSIWPLCMTAHCLLHAVMVWAITGCFVLCLVELALHWVIDFAKCENWTTFHQDQWLHIICKIGYVVVAMLV
;
A
#
# COMPACT_ATOMS: atom_id res chain seq x y z
N MET A 1 -44.35 -27.28 -8.97
CA MET A 1 -44.71 -27.00 -7.57
C MET A 1 -44.52 -28.32 -6.82
N ILE A 2 -43.56 -28.59 -5.94
CA ILE A 2 -42.68 -27.81 -5.06
C ILE A 2 -41.34 -28.59 -4.87
N ARG A 3 -40.25 -27.84 -4.73
CA ARG A 3 -38.89 -28.30 -4.41
C ARG A 3 -38.84 -28.99 -3.04
N SER A 4 -38.18 -30.14 -2.94
CA SER A 4 -37.63 -30.64 -1.68
C SER A 4 -36.13 -30.91 -1.87
N LEU A 5 -35.33 -29.86 -1.68
CA LEU A 5 -33.89 -29.98 -1.45
C LEU A 5 -33.62 -29.43 -0.05
N ARG A 6 -33.44 -30.35 0.89
CA ARG A 6 -32.91 -30.05 2.21
C ARG A 6 -32.06 -31.24 2.67
N THR A 7 -30.79 -31.23 2.28
CA THR A 7 -29.73 -31.86 3.05
C THR A 7 -28.71 -30.77 3.38
N TRP A 8 -28.77 -30.35 4.64
CA TRP A 8 -27.79 -29.46 5.24
C TRP A 8 -26.50 -30.25 5.40
N SER A 9 -25.45 -29.87 4.67
CA SER A 9 -24.09 -30.25 5.01
C SER A 9 -23.51 -29.18 5.93
N LEU A 10 -23.39 -29.53 7.22
CA LEU A 10 -22.63 -28.79 8.21
C LEU A 10 -21.14 -29.15 8.04
N GLY A 11 -20.29 -28.18 7.71
CA GLY A 11 -18.84 -28.36 7.86
C GLY A 11 -18.00 -27.57 6.86
N GLY A 12 -17.30 -26.56 7.36
CA GLY A 12 -16.20 -25.92 6.65
C GLY A 12 -16.30 -24.40 6.70
N ARG A 13 -15.31 -23.77 7.36
CA ARG A 13 -15.11 -22.32 7.45
C ARG A 13 -15.18 -21.65 6.08
N HIS A 14 -16.36 -21.20 5.68
CA HIS A 14 -16.50 -20.28 4.54
C HIS A 14 -16.26 -18.87 5.07
N CYS A 15 -15.00 -18.55 5.32
CA CYS A 15 -14.54 -17.19 5.12
C CYS A 15 -14.79 -16.94 3.63
N THR A 16 -15.89 -16.28 3.29
CA THR A 16 -16.22 -15.93 1.92
C THR A 16 -15.03 -15.17 1.37
N LYS A 17 -14.22 -15.81 0.51
CA LYS A 17 -13.23 -15.12 -0.31
C LYS A 17 -14.05 -14.08 -1.06
N MET A 18 -13.96 -12.80 -0.68
CA MET A 18 -14.30 -11.77 -1.65
C MET A 18 -13.40 -12.08 -2.85
N PRO A 19 -13.95 -12.29 -4.05
CA PRO A 19 -13.11 -12.44 -5.23
C PRO A 19 -12.41 -11.10 -5.41
N GLY A 20 -11.21 -10.98 -4.82
CA GLY A 20 -10.31 -9.88 -5.07
C GLY A 20 -10.01 -9.82 -6.56
N LEU A 21 -9.53 -8.67 -7.03
CA LEU A 21 -9.20 -8.46 -8.44
C LEU A 21 -8.21 -9.52 -8.97
N LEU A 22 -7.36 -10.06 -8.08
CA LEU A 22 -6.45 -11.16 -8.34
C LEU A 22 -6.43 -12.15 -7.16
N PRO A 23 -6.17 -13.44 -7.38
CA PRO A 23 -5.89 -14.37 -6.29
C PRO A 23 -4.60 -13.95 -5.57
N PHE A 24 -4.65 -13.89 -4.25
CA PHE A 24 -3.50 -13.61 -3.39
C PHE A 24 -3.53 -14.55 -2.17
N PRO A 25 -2.45 -15.28 -1.85
CA PRO A 25 -1.15 -15.30 -2.52
C PRO A 25 -1.20 -15.88 -3.95
N PRO A 26 -0.28 -15.48 -4.84
CA PRO A 26 -0.22 -16.04 -6.19
C PRO A 26 0.38 -17.45 -6.17
N HIS A 27 -0.17 -18.34 -7.01
CA HIS A 27 0.28 -19.74 -7.15
C HIS A 27 1.01 -19.99 -8.47
N THR A 28 0.87 -19.08 -9.43
CA THR A 28 1.56 -19.12 -10.72
C THR A 28 2.41 -17.87 -10.95
N TRP A 29 3.39 -17.97 -11.86
CA TRP A 29 4.20 -16.83 -12.26
C TRP A 29 3.38 -15.70 -12.92
N LEU A 30 2.31 -16.05 -13.63
CA LEU A 30 1.43 -15.05 -14.25
C LEU A 30 0.70 -14.23 -13.19
N GLU A 31 0.12 -14.88 -12.19
CA GLU A 31 -0.54 -14.21 -11.06
C GLU A 31 0.45 -13.34 -10.27
N ALA A 32 1.69 -13.81 -10.07
CA ALA A 32 2.73 -13.04 -9.40
C ALA A 32 3.08 -11.75 -10.16
N ILE A 33 3.28 -11.84 -11.48
CA ILE A 33 3.54 -10.67 -12.34
C ILE A 33 2.36 -9.69 -12.31
N GLN A 34 1.13 -10.19 -12.39
CA GLN A 34 -0.07 -9.37 -12.30
C GLN A 34 -0.18 -8.66 -10.95
N ALA A 35 0.13 -9.35 -9.85
CA ALA A 35 0.12 -8.78 -8.51
C ALA A 35 1.18 -7.68 -8.36
N ILE A 36 2.42 -7.92 -8.81
CA ILE A 36 3.49 -6.91 -8.80
C ILE A 36 3.09 -5.68 -9.61
N PHE A 37 2.54 -5.89 -10.82
CA PHE A 37 2.06 -4.81 -11.68
C PHE A 37 0.98 -3.99 -10.98
N LEU A 38 -0.04 -4.64 -10.43
CA LEU A 38 -1.17 -3.97 -9.78
C LEU A 38 -0.74 -3.23 -8.51
N LEU A 39 0.15 -3.81 -7.69
CA LEU A 39 0.71 -3.16 -6.51
C LEU A 39 1.56 -1.92 -6.88
N SER A 40 2.33 -2.01 -7.96
CA SER A 40 3.14 -0.88 -8.47
C SER A 40 2.25 0.22 -9.06
N ALA A 41 1.20 -0.16 -9.80
CA ALA A 41 0.20 0.78 -10.31
C ALA A 41 -0.58 1.45 -9.17
N GLY A 42 -0.95 0.70 -8.13
CA GLY A 42 -1.57 1.21 -6.92
C GLY A 42 -0.68 2.23 -6.21
N HIS A 43 0.61 1.93 -6.06
CA HIS A 43 1.59 2.89 -5.55
C HIS A 43 1.63 4.17 -6.37
N ALA A 44 1.78 4.07 -7.70
CA ALA A 44 1.81 5.23 -8.58
C ALA A 44 0.49 6.04 -8.54
N LEU A 45 -0.65 5.37 -8.46
CA LEU A 45 -1.96 6.04 -8.32
C LEU A 45 -2.02 6.90 -7.05
N MET A 46 -1.51 6.38 -5.93
CA MET A 46 -1.52 7.10 -4.66
C MET A 46 -0.53 8.28 -4.66
N ASP A 47 0.66 8.10 -5.24
CA ASP A 47 1.75 9.09 -5.20
C ASP A 47 1.54 10.27 -6.16
N TYR A 48 1.00 10.00 -7.35
CA TYR A 48 0.92 10.97 -8.44
C TYR A 48 -0.50 11.60 -8.54
N PRO A 49 -1.57 10.88 -8.95
CA PRO A 49 -2.91 11.45 -8.97
C PRO A 49 -3.50 11.85 -7.61
N LEU A 50 -3.38 11.01 -6.58
CA LEU A 50 -4.17 11.16 -5.34
C LEU A 50 -3.47 11.91 -4.19
N GLN A 51 -2.16 12.13 -4.28
CA GLN A 51 -1.42 12.84 -3.23
C GLN A 51 -1.73 14.34 -3.19
N GLY A 52 -1.77 15.00 -4.34
CA GLY A 52 -1.93 16.46 -4.44
C GLY A 52 -0.76 17.27 -3.83
N GLU A 53 -0.72 18.58 -4.11
CA GLU A 53 0.37 19.47 -3.68
C GLU A 53 0.44 19.65 -2.16
N PHE A 54 -0.72 19.66 -1.50
CA PHE A 54 -0.79 19.83 -0.05
C PHE A 54 -0.04 18.71 0.67
N LEU A 55 -0.37 17.46 0.37
CA LEU A 55 0.23 16.32 1.07
C LEU A 55 1.70 16.14 0.71
N SER A 56 2.06 16.30 -0.57
CA SER A 56 3.44 16.18 -1.04
C SER A 56 4.37 17.21 -0.39
N THR A 57 3.88 18.43 -0.15
CA THR A 57 4.61 19.48 0.55
C THR A 57 4.65 19.20 2.05
N CYS A 58 3.49 18.95 2.65
CA CYS A 58 3.37 18.93 4.11
C CYS A 58 3.99 17.68 4.74
N LYS A 59 4.19 16.58 4.02
CA LYS A 59 4.94 15.42 4.54
C LYS A 59 6.43 15.71 4.75
N ASN A 60 6.98 16.76 4.13
CA ASN A 60 8.40 17.10 4.18
C ASN A 60 8.66 18.33 5.09
N ARG A 61 9.31 18.11 6.24
CA ARG A 61 9.61 19.18 7.20
C ARG A 61 10.55 20.25 6.65
N HIS A 62 11.46 19.90 5.74
CA HIS A 62 12.39 20.85 5.12
C HIS A 62 11.65 21.77 4.13
N LEU A 63 10.70 21.23 3.37
CA LEU A 63 9.86 22.04 2.47
C LEU A 63 8.93 22.98 3.25
N LEU A 64 8.33 22.50 4.35
CA LEU A 64 7.51 23.34 5.22
C LEU A 64 8.32 24.49 5.84
N ALA A 65 9.52 24.21 6.36
CA ALA A 65 10.41 25.22 6.92
C ALA A 65 10.81 26.26 5.86
N ALA A 66 11.09 25.82 4.64
CA ALA A 66 11.44 26.72 3.53
C ALA A 66 10.27 27.61 3.07
N ARG A 67 9.02 27.10 3.11
CA ARG A 67 7.84 27.88 2.73
C ARG A 67 7.49 28.98 3.74
N ASN A 68 7.78 28.76 5.03
CA ASN A 68 7.51 29.70 6.11
C ASN A 68 6.05 30.23 6.11
N ASP A 69 5.09 29.32 5.86
CA ASP A 69 3.66 29.61 5.80
C ASP A 69 3.00 29.32 7.17
N PRO A 70 2.44 30.34 7.86
CA PRO A 70 1.78 30.15 9.14
C PRO A 70 0.58 29.19 9.11
N THR A 71 -0.06 29.02 7.95
CA THR A 71 -1.19 28.11 7.77
C THR A 71 -0.77 26.64 7.68
N ARG A 72 0.53 26.38 7.48
CA ARG A 72 1.12 25.04 7.35
C ARG A 72 2.35 24.93 8.28
N PRO A 73 2.16 24.94 9.61
CA PRO A 73 3.28 24.92 10.54
C PRO A 73 4.06 23.62 10.40
N VAL A 74 5.39 23.67 10.58
CA VAL A 74 6.28 22.51 10.39
C VAL A 74 5.80 21.29 11.19
N SER A 75 5.22 21.48 12.38
CA SER A 75 4.72 20.41 13.25
C SER A 75 3.67 19.48 12.63
N ILE A 76 3.03 19.85 11.52
CA ILE A 76 2.04 18.98 10.84
C ILE A 76 2.68 17.81 10.08
N TRP A 77 3.99 17.87 9.82
CA TRP A 77 4.65 16.90 8.95
C TRP A 77 4.46 15.43 9.35
N PRO A 78 4.48 15.02 10.64
CA PRO A 78 4.32 13.62 11.00
C PRO A 78 2.92 13.12 10.67
N LEU A 79 1.90 13.98 10.81
CA LEU A 79 0.52 13.65 10.47
C LEU A 79 0.36 13.48 8.95
N CYS A 80 0.90 14.42 8.17
CA CYS A 80 0.85 14.34 6.71
C CYS A 80 1.64 13.12 6.18
N MET A 81 2.81 12.84 6.74
CA MET A 81 3.59 11.64 6.40
C MET A 81 2.82 10.36 6.72
N THR A 82 2.24 10.28 7.93
CA THR A 82 1.46 9.11 8.35
C THR A 82 0.22 8.92 7.49
N ALA A 83 -0.51 10.00 7.15
CA ALA A 83 -1.68 9.94 6.28
C ALA A 83 -1.32 9.44 4.87
N HIS A 84 -0.22 9.95 4.31
CA HIS A 84 0.31 9.47 3.04
C HIS A 84 0.62 7.96 3.09
N CYS A 85 1.41 7.51 4.06
CA CYS A 85 1.80 6.10 4.18
C CYS A 85 0.59 5.19 4.47
N LEU A 86 -0.39 5.66 5.24
CA LEU A 86 -1.61 4.92 5.55
C LEU A 86 -2.45 4.68 4.29
N LEU A 87 -2.53 5.67 3.40
CA LEU A 87 -3.22 5.54 2.12
C LEU A 87 -2.56 4.48 1.22
N HIS A 88 -1.23 4.43 1.18
CA HIS A 88 -0.49 3.37 0.48
C HIS A 88 -0.70 1.99 1.12
N ALA A 89 -0.66 1.90 2.44
CA ALA A 89 -0.92 0.67 3.19
C ALA A 89 -2.32 0.11 2.92
N VAL A 90 -3.34 0.97 2.93
CA VAL A 90 -4.72 0.60 2.59
C VAL A 90 -4.84 0.15 1.14
N MET A 91 -4.12 0.78 0.20
CA MET A 91 -4.09 0.32 -1.19
C MET A 91 -3.50 -1.09 -1.32
N VAL A 92 -2.40 -1.39 -0.62
CA VAL A 92 -1.82 -2.74 -0.57
C VAL A 92 -2.81 -3.74 0.03
N TRP A 93 -3.51 -3.37 1.11
CA TRP A 93 -4.53 -4.21 1.71
C TRP A 93 -5.71 -4.48 0.76
N ALA A 94 -6.20 -3.44 0.07
CA ALA A 94 -7.30 -3.55 -0.87
C ALA A 94 -6.97 -4.49 -2.04
N ILE A 95 -5.72 -4.46 -2.51
CA ILE A 95 -5.25 -5.33 -3.61
C ILE A 95 -5.04 -6.78 -3.14
N THR A 96 -4.41 -6.97 -1.98
CA THR A 96 -3.96 -8.30 -1.52
C THR A 96 -4.94 -9.02 -0.61
N GLY A 97 -5.89 -8.30 0.00
CA GLY A 97 -6.73 -8.80 1.09
C GLY A 97 -5.97 -9.09 2.40
N CYS A 98 -4.65 -8.84 2.45
CA CYS A 98 -3.81 -9.20 3.59
C CYS A 98 -3.56 -8.02 4.53
N PHE A 99 -4.14 -8.05 5.72
CA PHE A 99 -3.96 -7.00 6.72
C PHE A 99 -2.52 -6.94 7.28
N VAL A 100 -1.80 -8.06 7.30
CA VAL A 100 -0.38 -8.06 7.72
C VAL A 100 0.47 -7.24 6.75
N LEU A 101 0.25 -7.40 5.44
CA LEU A 101 0.94 -6.58 4.43
C LEU A 101 0.57 -5.10 4.51
N CYS A 102 -0.64 -4.77 4.97
CA CYS A 102 -1.03 -3.38 5.29
C CYS A 102 -0.07 -2.76 6.34
N LEU A 103 0.12 -3.46 7.48
CA LEU A 103 0.96 -2.96 8.56
C LEU A 103 2.43 -2.88 8.15
N VAL A 104 2.91 -3.87 7.38
CA VAL A 104 4.27 -3.87 6.85
C VAL A 104 4.49 -2.71 5.88
N GLU A 105 3.56 -2.48 4.95
CA GLU A 105 3.64 -1.33 4.02
C GLU A 105 3.61 -0.02 4.79
N LEU A 106 2.73 0.15 5.78
CA LEU A 106 2.69 1.36 6.58
C LEU A 106 4.07 1.67 7.20
N ALA A 107 4.73 0.68 7.79
CA ALA A 107 6.03 0.87 8.42
C ALA A 107 7.15 1.13 7.40
N LEU A 108 7.27 0.29 6.37
CA LEU A 108 8.33 0.43 5.36
C LEU A 108 8.18 1.70 4.53
N HIS A 109 6.96 2.02 4.11
CA HIS A 109 6.67 3.20 3.32
C HIS A 109 7.02 4.47 4.10
N TRP A 110 6.67 4.51 5.39
CA TRP A 110 7.02 5.64 6.26
C TRP A 110 8.54 5.84 6.37
N VAL A 111 9.31 4.76 6.56
CA VAL A 111 10.77 4.83 6.65
C VAL A 111 11.40 5.29 5.33
N ILE A 112 10.95 4.76 4.20
CA ILE A 112 11.47 5.12 2.87
C ILE A 112 11.18 6.59 2.57
N ASP A 113 9.93 7.03 2.78
CA ASP A 113 9.54 8.41 2.50
C ASP A 113 10.17 9.40 3.47
N PHE A 114 10.35 9.02 4.74
CA PHE A 114 11.13 9.80 5.70
C PHE A 114 12.57 9.96 5.20
N ALA A 115 13.25 8.88 4.81
CA ALA A 115 14.61 8.95 4.28
C ALA A 115 14.72 9.84 3.04
N LYS A 116 13.75 9.79 2.13
CA LYS A 116 13.65 10.72 0.98
C LYS A 116 13.51 12.16 1.47
N CYS A 117 12.55 12.44 2.36
CA CYS A 117 12.29 13.79 2.85
C CYS A 117 13.49 14.38 3.61
N GLU A 118 14.29 13.54 4.27
CA GLU A 118 15.55 13.92 4.92
C GLU A 118 16.74 14.06 3.96
N ASN A 119 16.54 13.87 2.65
CA ASN A 119 17.56 13.89 1.61
C ASN A 119 18.65 12.82 1.78
N TRP A 120 18.32 11.69 2.42
CA TRP A 120 19.23 10.54 2.53
C TRP A 120 19.24 9.69 1.26
N THR A 121 18.17 9.79 0.46
CA THR A 121 18.01 9.10 -0.82
C THR A 121 17.60 10.10 -1.91
N THR A 122 17.80 9.71 -3.16
CA THR A 122 17.28 10.44 -4.33
C THR A 122 15.87 10.00 -4.67
N PHE A 123 15.16 10.80 -5.48
CA PHE A 123 13.84 10.45 -6.00
C PHE A 123 13.82 9.08 -6.71
N HIS A 124 14.85 8.76 -7.50
CA HIS A 124 14.92 7.46 -8.17
C HIS A 124 15.11 6.31 -7.18
N GLN A 125 15.93 6.50 -6.15
CA GLN A 125 16.15 5.48 -5.12
C GLN A 125 14.87 5.22 -4.32
N ASP A 126 14.13 6.26 -3.97
CA ASP A 126 12.81 6.17 -3.33
C ASP A 126 11.84 5.29 -4.13
N GLN A 127 11.67 5.58 -5.42
CA GLN A 127 10.77 4.81 -6.28
C GLN A 127 11.22 3.35 -6.45
N TRP A 128 12.53 3.09 -6.56
CA TRP A 128 13.06 1.73 -6.62
C TRP A 128 12.85 0.95 -5.33
N LEU A 129 13.06 1.57 -4.17
CA LEU A 129 12.83 0.93 -2.87
C LEU A 129 11.36 0.53 -2.72
N HIS A 130 10.44 1.41 -3.13
CA HIS A 130 9.01 1.11 -3.13
C HIS A 130 8.70 -0.09 -4.04
N ILE A 131 9.17 -0.12 -5.28
CA ILE A 131 8.97 -1.27 -6.19
C ILE A 131 9.55 -2.56 -5.60
N ILE A 132 10.76 -2.50 -5.03
CA ILE A 132 11.41 -3.66 -4.38
C ILE A 132 10.56 -4.21 -3.25
N CYS A 133 9.93 -3.37 -2.42
CA CYS A 133 8.99 -3.83 -1.38
C CYS A 133 7.82 -4.63 -1.99
N LYS A 134 7.23 -4.16 -3.11
CA LYS A 134 6.08 -4.83 -3.75
C LYS A 134 6.48 -6.19 -4.31
N ILE A 135 7.66 -6.28 -4.91
CA ILE A 135 8.25 -7.56 -5.34
C ILE A 135 8.47 -8.47 -4.13
N GLY A 136 9.06 -7.94 -3.06
CA GLY A 136 9.32 -8.67 -1.81
C GLY A 136 8.05 -9.26 -1.19
N TYR A 137 6.95 -8.51 -1.15
CA TYR A 137 5.67 -9.01 -0.65
C TYR A 137 5.16 -10.20 -1.44
N VAL A 138 5.21 -10.12 -2.77
CA VAL A 138 4.76 -11.19 -3.65
C VAL A 138 5.63 -12.43 -3.49
N VAL A 139 6.96 -12.25 -3.48
CA VAL A 139 7.91 -13.37 -3.28
C VAL A 139 7.67 -14.05 -1.93
N VAL A 140 7.56 -13.30 -0.83
CA VAL A 140 7.31 -13.88 0.49
C VAL A 140 5.95 -14.58 0.52
N ALA A 141 4.91 -13.99 -0.07
CA ALA A 141 3.58 -14.58 -0.12
C ALA A 141 3.54 -15.89 -0.93
N MET A 142 4.40 -16.07 -1.93
CA MET A 142 4.52 -17.32 -2.69
C MET A 142 5.23 -18.45 -1.91
N LEU A 143 5.99 -18.12 -0.87
CA LEU A 143 6.78 -19.08 -0.09
C LEU A 143 6.01 -19.68 1.09
N VAL A 144 4.81 -19.15 1.40
CA VAL A 144 3.98 -19.54 2.56
C VAL A 144 2.69 -20.21 2.07
#